data_AF-A0A2N2LMK9-F1
#
_entry.id   AF-A0A2N2LMK9-F1
#
_cell.length_a   1.000
_cell.length_b   1.000
_cell.length_c   1.000
_cell.angle_alpha   90.00
_cell.angle_beta   90.00
_cell.angle_gamma   90.00
#
_symmetry.space_group_name_H-M   'P 1'
#
loop_
_entity.id
_entity.type
_entity.pdbx_description
1 polymer ?
#
loop_
_entity_poly.entity_id
_entity_poly.type
_entity_poly.pdbx_seq_one_letter_code
_entity_poly.pdbx_strand_id
1 'polypeptide(L)'
;MVVDTNVLLQDVLRTVRTGRPTCLQQLATLGAIRVFAADHVHEEVLEHLPRRADQLGLGTGAALDVWRGDYLPTISWVNVGGVPATNELLAQIAARDADDVGTATLALLLGTKALSEDNDLVAFEVATGLAWLGPLLAVRTQSSNEMLGMLSVELALAGIEGLAYALKQIDRRFGVALVLLLALGSIPFALRPTLAHKVDDRLQLGRKVTDITTGIWAFVESRVDEYSSASAIAEVLHLPRGELTLLQMAGRRLATSFEPIGAAALLDELGPSIELPSLESALTLSGAFVKTPQGWQLGRTAQS
;
A
#
# COMPACT_ATOMS: atom_id res chain seq x y z
N MET A 1 1.14 7.22 -2.62
CA MET A 1 0.78 8.07 -1.47
C MET A 1 1.81 9.17 -1.35
N VAL A 2 1.39 10.39 -1.01
CA VAL A 2 2.30 11.51 -0.72
C VAL A 2 2.48 11.60 0.79
N VAL A 3 3.71 11.74 1.28
CA VAL A 3 4.02 11.91 2.72
C VAL A 3 4.72 13.23 2.96
N ASP A 4 4.45 13.83 4.11
CA ASP A 4 5.15 15.01 4.59
C ASP A 4 6.32 14.64 5.54
N THR A 5 7.07 15.66 5.95
CA THR A 5 8.18 15.53 6.90
C THR A 5 7.70 15.02 8.26
N ASN A 6 6.58 15.53 8.78
CA ASN A 6 6.14 15.20 10.13
C ASN A 6 5.74 13.72 10.27
N VAL A 7 5.04 13.16 9.28
CA VAL A 7 4.69 11.73 9.22
C VAL A 7 5.96 10.89 9.22
N LEU A 8 6.94 11.21 8.37
CA LEU A 8 8.20 10.47 8.30
C LEU A 8 8.98 10.54 9.63
N LEU A 9 9.07 11.71 10.24
CA LEU A 9 9.72 11.88 11.55
C LEU A 9 9.05 11.01 12.63
N GLN A 10 7.71 11.04 12.70
CA GLN A 10 6.97 10.24 13.68
C GLN A 10 7.16 8.74 13.44
N ASP A 11 7.13 8.31 12.18
CA ASP A 11 7.21 6.89 11.81
C ASP A 11 8.62 6.32 12.08
N VAL A 12 9.68 7.05 11.71
CA VAL A 12 11.08 6.71 12.02
C VAL A 12 11.29 6.61 13.54
N LEU A 13 10.89 7.64 14.30
CA LEU A 13 11.05 7.65 15.76
C LEU A 13 10.26 6.52 16.43
N ARG A 14 9.12 6.14 15.86
CA ARG A 14 8.35 4.98 16.31
C ARG A 14 9.09 3.67 16.03
N THR A 15 9.67 3.49 14.85
CA THR A 15 10.50 2.31 14.53
C THR A 15 11.64 2.18 15.54
N VAL A 16 12.39 3.27 15.78
CA VAL A 16 13.51 3.29 16.75
C VAL A 16 13.03 2.91 18.16
N ARG A 17 11.95 3.54 18.64
CA ARG A 17 11.42 3.31 19.99
C ARG A 17 10.93 1.88 20.20
N THR A 18 10.35 1.27 19.18
CA THR A 18 9.69 -0.04 19.31
C THR A 18 10.54 -1.21 18.81
N GLY A 19 11.61 -0.93 18.04
CA GLY A 19 12.40 -1.94 17.33
C GLY A 19 11.58 -2.73 16.30
N ARG A 20 10.43 -2.20 15.85
CA ARG A 20 9.52 -2.89 14.94
C ARG A 20 9.16 -2.00 13.76
N PRO A 21 9.09 -2.57 12.54
CA PRO A 21 8.61 -1.83 11.39
C PRO A 21 7.18 -1.33 11.57
N THR A 22 6.93 -0.11 11.14
CA THR A 22 5.60 0.50 11.10
C THR A 22 4.78 -0.04 9.92
N CYS A 23 3.50 0.32 9.86
CA CYS A 23 2.64 -0.06 8.73
C CYS A 23 3.15 0.56 7.42
N LEU A 24 3.49 1.85 7.44
CA LEU A 24 4.02 2.56 6.29
C LEU A 24 5.32 1.92 5.79
N GLN A 25 6.28 1.68 6.70
CA GLN A 25 7.52 0.98 6.38
C GLN A 25 7.26 -0.39 5.77
N GLN A 26 6.44 -1.24 6.42
CA GLN A 26 6.16 -2.60 5.93
C GLN A 26 5.58 -2.59 4.52
N LEU A 27 4.58 -1.76 4.28
CA LEU A 27 3.92 -1.69 2.97
C LEU A 27 4.83 -1.13 1.89
N ALA A 28 5.65 -0.13 2.21
CA ALA A 28 6.61 0.45 1.28
C ALA A 28 7.72 -0.56 0.93
N THR A 29 8.28 -1.25 1.93
CA THR A 29 9.31 -2.29 1.75
C THR A 29 8.80 -3.47 0.93
N LEU A 30 7.54 -3.90 1.13
CA LEU A 30 6.92 -4.97 0.36
C LEU A 30 6.49 -4.54 -1.04
N GLY A 31 6.62 -3.25 -1.39
CA GLY A 31 6.13 -2.71 -2.66
C GLY A 31 4.59 -2.71 -2.76
N ALA A 32 3.87 -2.89 -1.65
CA ALA A 32 2.41 -2.83 -1.63
C ALA A 32 1.89 -1.39 -1.83
N ILE A 33 2.70 -0.40 -1.48
CA ILE A 33 2.46 1.02 -1.79
C ILE A 33 3.69 1.66 -2.38
N ARG A 34 3.47 2.69 -3.20
CA ARG A 34 4.50 3.65 -3.56
C ARG A 34 4.38 4.89 -2.69
N VAL A 35 5.46 5.21 -1.99
CA VAL A 35 5.58 6.41 -1.16
C VAL A 35 6.32 7.48 -1.95
N PHE A 36 5.73 8.65 -2.06
CA PHE A 36 6.31 9.81 -2.72
C PHE A 36 6.48 10.94 -1.71
N ALA A 37 7.60 11.64 -1.80
CA ALA A 37 7.84 12.87 -1.04
C ALA A 37 8.51 13.88 -1.95
N ALA A 38 8.27 15.16 -1.71
CA ALA A 38 9.00 16.22 -2.41
C ALA A 38 10.46 16.24 -1.94
N ASP A 39 11.41 16.68 -2.78
CA ASP A 39 12.84 16.65 -2.43
C ASP A 39 13.16 17.43 -1.13
N HIS A 40 12.49 18.55 -0.85
CA HIS A 40 12.73 19.34 0.37
C HIS A 40 12.42 18.55 1.67
N VAL A 41 11.46 17.62 1.63
CA VAL A 41 11.11 16.76 2.77
C VAL A 41 12.32 15.96 3.25
N HIS A 42 13.20 15.54 2.33
CA HIS A 42 14.43 14.85 2.71
C HIS A 42 15.34 15.74 3.56
N GLU A 43 15.51 16.99 3.16
CA GLU A 43 16.38 17.97 3.84
C GLU A 43 15.83 18.29 5.23
N GLU A 44 14.52 18.52 5.35
CA GLU A 44 13.86 18.77 6.62
C GLU A 44 13.94 17.57 7.58
N VAL A 45 13.78 16.34 7.06
CA VAL A 45 13.97 15.14 7.89
C VAL A 45 15.40 15.10 8.43
N LEU A 46 16.42 15.34 7.58
CA LEU A 46 17.82 15.35 8.02
C LEU A 46 18.11 16.45 9.04
N GLU A 47 17.47 17.61 8.90
CA GLU A 47 17.62 18.72 9.85
C GLU A 47 16.96 18.40 11.21
N HIS A 48 15.74 17.89 11.20
CA HIS A 48 14.91 17.80 12.39
C HIS A 48 15.01 16.47 13.13
N LEU A 49 15.29 15.37 12.44
CA LEU A 49 15.35 14.04 13.04
C LEU A 49 16.37 13.94 14.18
N PRO A 50 17.62 14.45 14.05
CA PRO A 50 18.61 14.40 15.13
C PRO A 50 18.13 15.04 16.43
N ARG A 51 17.56 16.24 16.31
CA ARG A 51 17.04 17.03 17.43
C ARG A 51 15.85 16.35 18.10
N ARG A 52 14.89 15.84 17.32
CA ARG A 52 13.73 15.13 17.88
C ARG A 52 14.11 13.80 18.54
N ALA A 53 15.06 13.05 17.96
CA ALA A 53 15.55 11.81 18.54
C ALA A 53 16.25 12.04 19.90
N ASP A 54 17.05 13.10 19.99
CA ASP A 54 17.72 13.51 21.23
C ASP A 54 16.71 13.91 22.32
N GLN A 55 15.73 14.74 21.97
CA GLN A 55 14.64 15.14 22.89
C GLN A 55 13.84 13.96 23.45
N LEU A 56 13.73 12.86 22.70
CA LEU A 56 13.04 11.64 23.13
C LEU A 56 13.96 10.60 23.78
N GLY A 57 15.27 10.86 23.88
CA GLY A 57 16.24 9.91 24.42
C GLY A 57 16.42 8.64 23.59
N LEU A 58 16.12 8.68 22.29
CA LEU A 58 16.14 7.51 21.39
C LEU A 58 17.50 7.29 20.71
N GLY A 59 18.44 8.22 20.88
CA GLY A 59 19.76 8.20 20.26
C GLY A 59 19.73 8.67 18.80
N THR A 60 20.38 9.79 18.53
CA THR A 60 20.47 10.40 17.18
C THR A 60 21.02 9.43 16.12
N GLY A 61 22.05 8.65 16.47
CA GLY A 61 22.64 7.68 15.54
C GLY A 61 21.65 6.61 15.11
N ALA A 62 20.93 5.99 16.07
CA ALA A 62 19.93 4.97 15.78
C ALA A 62 18.80 5.50 14.88
N ALA A 63 18.36 6.73 15.09
CA ALA A 63 17.34 7.35 14.25
C ALA A 63 17.84 7.59 12.81
N LEU A 64 19.07 8.08 12.64
CA LEU A 64 19.66 8.26 11.31
C LEU A 64 19.94 6.94 10.60
N ASP A 65 20.29 5.89 11.33
CA ASP A 65 20.49 4.56 10.77
C ASP A 65 19.18 3.95 10.26
N VAL A 66 18.10 4.04 11.03
CA VAL A 66 16.74 3.64 10.59
C VAL A 66 16.31 4.48 9.39
N TRP A 67 16.53 5.80 9.41
CA TRP A 67 16.20 6.67 8.28
C TRP A 67 16.88 6.21 6.98
N ARG A 68 18.21 6.03 7.02
CA ARG A 68 19.01 5.67 5.84
C ARG A 68 18.76 4.23 5.37
N GLY A 69 18.58 3.29 6.30
CA GLY A 69 18.42 1.88 5.98
C GLY A 69 17.02 1.52 5.52
N ASP A 70 15.99 2.06 6.18
CA ASP A 70 14.62 1.55 6.04
C ASP A 70 13.71 2.47 5.21
N TYR A 71 13.85 3.79 5.37
CA TYR A 71 12.90 4.75 4.80
C TYR A 71 13.43 5.40 3.52
N LEU A 72 14.65 5.95 3.56
CA LEU A 72 15.27 6.63 2.43
C LEU A 72 15.21 5.84 1.09
N PRO A 73 15.48 4.51 1.05
CA PRO A 73 15.44 3.75 -0.19
C PRO A 73 14.02 3.38 -0.66
N THR A 74 13.00 3.45 0.21
CA THR A 74 11.62 3.07 -0.13
C THR A 74 10.78 4.24 -0.64
N ILE A 75 11.30 5.47 -0.53
CA ILE A 75 10.62 6.70 -0.94
C ILE A 75 11.09 7.10 -2.36
N SER A 76 10.13 7.43 -3.21
CA SER A 76 10.36 8.10 -4.49
C SER A 76 10.38 9.62 -4.27
N TRP A 77 11.57 10.21 -4.42
CA TRP A 77 11.82 11.64 -4.20
C TRP A 77 11.53 12.43 -5.46
N VAL A 78 10.64 13.42 -5.37
CA VAL A 78 10.12 14.16 -6.52
C VAL A 78 10.53 15.63 -6.43
N ASN A 79 11.26 16.12 -7.44
CA ASN A 79 11.52 17.54 -7.59
C ASN A 79 10.28 18.19 -8.23
N VAL A 80 9.49 18.92 -7.46
CA VAL A 80 8.28 19.58 -7.98
C VAL A 80 8.57 20.90 -8.72
N GLY A 81 9.84 21.29 -8.86
CA GLY A 81 10.26 22.44 -9.65
C GLY A 81 9.81 22.33 -11.11
N GLY A 82 9.34 23.44 -11.67
CA GLY A 82 8.82 23.47 -13.06
C GLY A 82 7.46 22.79 -13.25
N VAL A 83 6.87 22.20 -12.21
CA VAL A 83 5.43 21.87 -12.22
C VAL A 83 4.67 23.21 -12.12
N PRO A 84 3.83 23.58 -13.11
CA PRO A 84 3.16 24.87 -13.08
C PRO A 84 2.28 25.01 -11.83
N ALA A 85 2.56 26.05 -11.05
CA ALA A 85 1.72 26.46 -9.92
C ALA A 85 0.48 27.22 -10.41
N THR A 86 -0.21 26.72 -11.43
CA THR A 86 -1.37 27.40 -12.06
C THR A 86 -2.64 27.33 -11.22
N ASN A 87 -2.53 26.97 -9.94
CA ASN A 87 -3.65 26.84 -9.04
C ASN A 87 -3.60 27.95 -7.99
N GLU A 88 -4.65 28.77 -7.94
CA GLU A 88 -4.88 29.78 -6.90
C GLU A 88 -4.72 29.18 -5.49
N LEU A 89 -5.06 27.90 -5.33
CA LEU A 89 -4.85 27.11 -4.12
C LEU A 89 -3.38 27.10 -3.66
N LEU A 90 -2.43 26.89 -4.57
CA LEU A 90 -1.00 26.85 -4.22
C LEU A 90 -0.49 28.22 -3.81
N ALA A 91 -1.01 29.30 -4.40
CA ALA A 91 -0.69 30.66 -3.96
C ALA A 91 -1.24 30.95 -2.56
N GLN A 92 -2.44 30.44 -2.24
CA GLN A 92 -3.03 30.56 -0.91
C GLN A 92 -2.26 29.76 0.15
N ILE A 93 -1.81 28.54 -0.19
CA ILE A 93 -0.93 27.73 0.68
C ILE A 93 0.39 28.46 0.90
N ALA A 94 1.06 28.92 -0.17
CA ALA A 94 2.31 29.66 -0.10
C ALA A 94 2.24 30.93 0.75
N ALA A 95 1.07 31.59 0.80
CA ALA A 95 0.85 32.77 1.61
C ALA A 95 0.73 32.46 3.11
N ARG A 96 0.41 31.22 3.49
CA ARG A 96 0.40 30.76 4.88
C ARG A 96 1.74 30.16 5.28
N ASP A 97 2.20 29.19 4.50
CA ASP A 97 3.47 28.53 4.68
C ASP A 97 4.06 28.14 3.31
N ALA A 98 5.27 28.62 3.05
CA ALA A 98 5.97 28.34 1.79
C ALA A 98 6.53 26.91 1.74
N ASP A 99 6.79 26.30 2.89
CA ASP A 99 7.40 24.96 2.99
C ASP A 99 6.39 23.88 2.56
N ASP A 100 5.10 24.11 2.83
CA ASP A 100 3.99 23.23 2.44
C ASP A 100 3.72 23.16 0.93
N VAL A 101 4.19 24.15 0.17
CA VAL A 101 3.91 24.27 -1.27
C VAL A 101 4.40 23.05 -2.03
N GLY A 102 5.55 22.50 -1.66
CA GLY A 102 6.11 21.38 -2.39
C GLY A 102 5.29 20.10 -2.18
N THR A 103 4.86 19.84 -0.95
CA THR A 103 4.00 18.70 -0.59
C THR A 103 2.63 18.84 -1.26
N ALA A 104 2.04 20.04 -1.23
CA ALA A 104 0.78 20.32 -1.89
C ALA A 104 0.85 20.19 -3.41
N THR A 105 1.93 20.67 -4.03
CA THR A 105 2.15 20.54 -5.49
C THR A 105 2.21 19.07 -5.88
N LEU A 106 2.92 18.25 -5.10
CA LEU A 106 3.01 16.82 -5.35
C LEU A 106 1.65 16.11 -5.17
N ALA A 107 0.91 16.42 -4.10
CA ALA A 107 -0.44 15.92 -3.87
C ALA A 107 -1.37 16.22 -5.06
N LEU A 108 -1.38 17.46 -5.53
CA LEU A 108 -2.16 17.90 -6.70
C LEU A 108 -1.72 17.23 -8.01
N LEU A 109 -0.42 17.08 -8.22
CA LEU A 109 0.15 16.38 -9.38
C LEU A 109 -0.37 14.94 -9.44
N LEU A 110 -0.38 14.25 -8.30
CA LEU A 110 -0.78 12.85 -8.21
C LEU A 110 -2.29 12.65 -7.96
N GLY A 111 -3.03 13.74 -7.78
CA GLY A 111 -4.47 13.67 -7.49
C GLY A 111 -4.79 12.94 -6.19
N THR A 112 -3.87 12.96 -5.23
CA THR A 112 -4.03 12.27 -3.95
C THR A 112 -3.72 13.23 -2.81
N LYS A 113 -4.41 13.07 -1.68
CA LYS A 113 -4.10 13.82 -0.47
C LYS A 113 -2.76 13.39 0.11
N ALA A 114 -2.02 14.35 0.65
CA ALA A 114 -0.84 14.07 1.45
C ALA A 114 -1.24 13.45 2.80
N LEU A 115 -0.47 12.47 3.24
CA LEU A 115 -0.47 12.02 4.62
C LEU A 115 0.24 13.11 5.42
N SER A 116 -0.55 13.95 6.07
CA SER A 116 -0.09 15.06 6.90
C SER A 116 -1.16 15.42 7.93
N GLU A 117 -0.71 15.88 9.09
CA GLU A 117 -1.54 16.47 10.15
C GLU A 117 -1.48 18.00 10.14
N ASP A 118 -0.82 18.61 9.15
CA ASP A 118 -0.70 20.06 9.06
C ASP A 118 -2.08 20.71 8.88
N ASN A 119 -2.41 21.65 9.76
CA ASN A 119 -3.71 22.31 9.77
C ASN A 119 -3.95 23.16 8.53
N ASP A 120 -2.91 23.73 7.94
CA ASP A 120 -3.03 24.53 6.72
C ASP A 120 -3.30 23.61 5.52
N LEU A 121 -2.52 22.54 5.33
CA LEU A 121 -2.79 21.56 4.28
C LEU A 121 -4.16 20.89 4.43
N VAL A 122 -4.61 20.64 5.66
CA VAL A 122 -5.95 20.10 5.96
C VAL A 122 -7.05 21.11 5.64
N ALA A 123 -6.87 22.38 6.00
CA ALA A 123 -7.84 23.44 5.73
C ALA A 123 -8.07 23.66 4.23
N PHE A 124 -7.04 23.37 3.41
CA PHE A 124 -7.11 23.41 1.95
C PHE A 124 -7.54 22.07 1.31
N GLU A 125 -7.91 21.08 2.11
CA GLU A 125 -8.31 19.73 1.69
C GLU A 125 -7.24 18.94 0.92
N VAL A 126 -5.97 19.36 1.03
CA VAL A 126 -4.81 18.72 0.36
C VAL A 126 -4.20 17.61 1.23
N ALA A 127 -4.48 17.60 2.53
CA ALA A 127 -4.04 16.58 3.47
C ALA A 127 -5.20 15.79 4.11
N THR A 128 -4.87 14.61 4.63
CA THR A 128 -5.83 13.72 5.31
C THR A 128 -6.15 14.11 6.75
N GLY A 129 -5.27 14.88 7.41
CA GLY A 129 -5.37 15.19 8.84
C GLY A 129 -5.12 13.96 9.73
N LEU A 130 -5.63 14.00 10.96
CA LEU A 130 -5.48 12.95 11.98
C LEU A 130 -5.95 11.54 11.54
N ALA A 131 -6.67 11.44 10.42
CA ALA A 131 -7.15 10.18 9.85
C ALA A 131 -6.13 9.48 8.94
N TRP A 132 -4.89 9.98 8.79
CA TRP A 132 -3.89 9.43 7.85
C TRP A 132 -3.51 7.96 8.09
N LEU A 133 -3.68 7.45 9.32
CA LEU A 133 -3.49 6.04 9.64
C LEU A 133 -4.56 5.13 9.01
N GLY A 134 -5.78 5.62 8.83
CA GLY A 134 -6.90 4.86 8.24
C GLY A 134 -6.56 4.33 6.84
N PRO A 135 -6.12 5.19 5.90
CA PRO A 135 -5.60 4.78 4.60
C PRO A 135 -4.50 3.73 4.63
N LEU A 136 -3.51 3.87 5.51
CA LEU A 136 -2.44 2.88 5.62
C LEU A 136 -2.93 1.53 6.14
N LEU A 137 -3.85 1.53 7.12
CA LEU A 137 -4.43 0.31 7.66
C LEU A 137 -5.31 -0.40 6.62
N ALA A 138 -6.07 0.35 5.82
CA ALA A 138 -6.87 -0.23 4.73
C ALA A 138 -6.01 -0.98 3.71
N VAL A 139 -4.91 -0.36 3.25
CA VAL A 139 -3.98 -1.03 2.31
C VAL A 139 -3.29 -2.23 2.95
N ARG A 140 -2.98 -2.17 4.24
CA ARG A 140 -2.45 -3.34 4.96
C ARG A 140 -3.43 -4.50 4.99
N THR A 141 -4.70 -4.24 5.28
CA THR A 141 -5.73 -5.27 5.28
C THR A 141 -5.88 -5.87 3.87
N GLN A 142 -5.88 -5.04 2.83
CA GLN A 142 -5.94 -5.50 1.43
C GLN A 142 -4.74 -6.38 1.05
N SER A 143 -3.51 -5.89 1.26
CA SER A 143 -2.27 -6.61 0.92
C SER A 143 -2.09 -7.91 1.72
N SER A 144 -2.47 -7.93 3.00
CA SER A 144 -2.44 -9.15 3.82
C SER A 144 -3.39 -10.21 3.26
N ASN A 145 -4.55 -9.80 2.75
CA ASN A 145 -5.52 -10.70 2.14
C ASN A 145 -5.08 -11.20 0.76
N GLU A 146 -4.46 -10.35 -0.06
CA GLU A 146 -3.88 -10.76 -1.35
C GLU A 146 -2.73 -11.75 -1.14
N MET A 147 -1.85 -11.50 -0.16
CA MET A 147 -0.75 -12.40 0.19
C MET A 147 -1.24 -13.73 0.76
N LEU A 148 -2.29 -13.73 1.59
CA LEU A 148 -2.95 -14.96 2.07
C LEU A 148 -3.69 -15.68 0.93
N GLY A 149 -4.28 -14.96 -0.01
CA GLY A 149 -4.89 -15.50 -1.23
C GLY A 149 -3.85 -16.19 -2.12
N MET A 150 -2.69 -15.56 -2.31
CA MET A 150 -1.60 -16.11 -3.10
C MET A 150 -0.97 -17.34 -2.43
N LEU A 151 -0.69 -17.27 -1.13
CA LEU A 151 -0.22 -18.41 -0.34
C LEU A 151 -1.22 -19.56 -0.32
N SER A 152 -2.52 -19.30 -0.23
CA SER A 152 -3.54 -20.35 -0.26
C SER A 152 -3.71 -20.98 -1.65
N VAL A 153 -3.53 -20.23 -2.73
CA VAL A 153 -3.47 -20.78 -4.10
C VAL A 153 -2.21 -21.62 -4.30
N GLU A 154 -1.04 -21.16 -3.83
CA GLU A 154 0.21 -21.95 -3.92
C GLU A 154 0.17 -23.19 -3.04
N LEU A 155 -0.37 -23.13 -1.82
CA LEU A 155 -0.59 -24.30 -0.96
C LEU A 155 -1.64 -25.25 -1.55
N ALA A 156 -2.68 -24.74 -2.22
CA ALA A 156 -3.65 -25.57 -2.92
C ALA A 156 -3.02 -26.26 -4.14
N LEU A 157 -2.20 -25.55 -4.92
CA LEU A 157 -1.49 -26.11 -6.08
C LEU A 157 -0.41 -27.11 -5.65
N ALA A 158 0.40 -26.79 -4.64
CA ALA A 158 1.38 -27.71 -4.05
C ALA A 158 0.69 -28.93 -3.38
N GLY A 159 -0.50 -28.73 -2.80
CA GLY A 159 -1.35 -29.80 -2.28
C GLY A 159 -1.88 -30.71 -3.39
N ILE A 160 -2.27 -30.16 -4.55
CA ILE A 160 -2.73 -30.90 -5.72
C ILE A 160 -1.58 -31.67 -6.38
N GLU A 161 -0.40 -31.06 -6.51
CA GLU A 161 0.79 -31.71 -7.07
C GLU A 161 1.33 -32.80 -6.13
N GLY A 162 1.36 -32.55 -4.82
CA GLY A 162 1.72 -33.53 -3.80
C GLY A 162 0.73 -34.69 -3.74
N LEU A 163 -0.57 -34.43 -3.89
CA LEU A 163 -1.61 -35.45 -3.96
C LEU A 163 -1.53 -36.25 -5.27
N ALA A 164 -1.27 -35.60 -6.40
CA ALA A 164 -1.09 -36.28 -7.69
C ALA A 164 0.17 -37.15 -7.73
N TYR A 165 1.26 -36.71 -7.10
CA TYR A 165 2.49 -37.48 -6.94
C TYR A 165 2.30 -38.69 -6.01
N ALA A 166 1.59 -38.51 -4.89
CA ALA A 166 1.21 -39.59 -3.98
C ALA A 166 0.26 -40.60 -4.64
N LEU A 167 -0.73 -40.13 -5.42
CA LEU A 167 -1.66 -40.99 -6.17
C LEU A 167 -0.98 -41.75 -7.33
N LYS A 168 0.11 -41.23 -7.90
CA LYS A 168 0.92 -41.94 -8.90
C LYS A 168 1.78 -43.07 -8.30
N GLN A 169 2.15 -42.98 -7.02
CA GLN A 169 2.96 -44.00 -6.34
C GLN A 169 2.13 -45.08 -5.64
N ILE A 170 0.83 -44.85 -5.44
CA ILE A 170 -0.07 -45.80 -4.79
C ILE A 170 -0.70 -46.72 -5.84
N ASP A 171 -0.52 -48.04 -5.67
CA ASP A 171 -1.10 -49.06 -6.56
C ASP A 171 -2.61 -48.83 -6.74
N ARG A 172 -3.13 -48.98 -7.97
CA ARG A 172 -4.46 -48.51 -8.42
C ARG A 172 -5.63 -49.03 -7.57
N ARG A 173 -5.42 -50.12 -6.83
CA ARG A 173 -6.39 -50.73 -5.89
C ARG A 173 -6.50 -49.97 -4.56
N PHE A 174 -5.48 -49.24 -4.13
CA PHE A 174 -5.46 -48.42 -2.92
C PHE A 174 -5.92 -46.98 -3.17
N GLY A 175 -5.72 -46.43 -4.37
CA GLY A 175 -6.19 -45.07 -4.72
C GLY A 175 -7.71 -44.94 -4.65
N VAL A 176 -8.45 -45.96 -5.11
CA VAL A 176 -9.91 -46.00 -5.00
C VAL A 176 -10.35 -46.17 -3.54
N ALA A 177 -9.62 -46.94 -2.73
CA ALA A 177 -9.91 -47.10 -1.30
C ALA A 177 -9.68 -45.81 -0.50
N LEU A 178 -8.69 -44.98 -0.86
CA LEU A 178 -8.44 -43.69 -0.21
C LEU A 178 -9.50 -42.64 -0.58
N VAL A 179 -9.90 -42.58 -1.86
CA VAL A 179 -11.02 -41.71 -2.30
C VAL A 179 -12.33 -42.18 -1.68
N LEU A 180 -12.55 -43.49 -1.58
CA LEU A 180 -13.70 -44.04 -0.86
C LEU A 180 -13.60 -43.81 0.65
N LEU A 181 -12.42 -43.83 1.28
CA LEU A 181 -12.24 -43.48 2.71
C LEU A 181 -12.48 -42.00 2.99
N LEU A 182 -12.10 -41.11 2.08
CA LEU A 182 -12.42 -39.69 2.16
C LEU A 182 -13.92 -39.45 1.94
N ALA A 183 -14.53 -40.15 0.97
CA ALA A 183 -15.97 -40.14 0.74
C ALA A 183 -16.75 -40.81 1.90
N LEU A 184 -16.23 -41.88 2.52
CA LEU A 184 -16.80 -42.55 3.70
C LEU A 184 -16.58 -41.72 4.98
N GLY A 185 -15.51 -40.93 5.06
CA GLY A 185 -15.30 -39.93 6.10
C GLY A 185 -16.39 -38.84 6.10
N SER A 186 -16.98 -38.57 4.93
CA SER A 186 -18.18 -37.72 4.78
C SER A 186 -19.52 -38.45 4.98
N ILE A 187 -19.55 -39.77 5.14
CA ILE A 187 -20.81 -40.55 5.26
C ILE A 187 -21.43 -40.60 6.67
N PRO A 188 -20.71 -40.60 7.83
CA PRO A 188 -21.38 -40.45 9.13
C PRO A 188 -22.03 -39.06 9.31
N PHE A 189 -21.75 -38.12 8.40
CA PHE A 189 -22.30 -36.77 8.34
C PHE A 189 -23.72 -36.72 7.73
N ALA A 190 -24.13 -37.75 6.97
CA ALA A 190 -25.39 -37.72 6.21
C ALA A 190 -26.45 -38.75 6.65
N LEU A 191 -26.07 -39.78 7.44
CA LEU A 191 -26.95 -40.92 7.72
C LEU A 191 -26.92 -41.37 9.19
N ARG A 192 -27.58 -40.62 10.09
CA ARG A 192 -28.80 -41.11 10.77
C ARG A 192 -29.26 -40.15 11.90
N PRO A 193 -30.45 -39.54 11.77
CA PRO A 193 -31.29 -39.26 12.93
C PRO A 193 -31.73 -40.62 13.52
N THR A 194 -32.06 -40.66 14.82
CA THR A 194 -32.52 -41.86 15.59
C THR A 194 -31.44 -42.84 16.06
N LEU A 195 -30.74 -42.48 17.14
CA LEU A 195 -30.38 -43.38 18.25
C LEU A 195 -29.86 -42.52 19.43
N ALA A 196 -30.81 -42.10 20.27
CA ALA A 196 -30.59 -41.33 21.48
C ALA A 196 -29.94 -42.18 22.58
N HIS A 197 -29.00 -41.56 23.32
CA HIS A 197 -28.72 -41.74 24.77
C HIS A 197 -27.27 -41.77 25.26
N LYS A 198 -26.23 -41.45 24.45
CA LYS A 198 -24.88 -41.25 25.00
C LYS A 198 -24.08 -40.15 24.28
N VAL A 199 -24.47 -38.88 24.47
CA VAL A 199 -23.86 -37.72 23.78
C VAL A 199 -23.48 -36.55 24.71
N ASP A 200 -23.40 -36.74 26.04
CA ASP A 200 -22.97 -35.62 26.91
C ASP A 200 -21.46 -35.31 26.81
N ASP A 201 -20.60 -36.29 26.51
CA ASP A 201 -19.15 -36.03 26.36
C ASP A 201 -18.74 -35.48 24.98
N ARG A 202 -19.67 -35.34 24.03
CA ARG A 202 -19.38 -34.87 22.66
C ARG A 202 -19.84 -33.44 22.36
N LEU A 203 -20.59 -32.81 23.28
CA LEU A 203 -21.01 -31.41 23.17
C LEU A 203 -19.87 -30.40 23.34
N GLN A 204 -18.76 -30.77 23.98
CA GLN A 204 -17.60 -29.87 24.15
C GLN A 204 -16.69 -29.81 22.92
N LEU A 205 -16.64 -30.87 22.09
CA LEU A 205 -15.79 -30.90 20.91
C LEU A 205 -16.51 -30.36 19.66
N GLY A 206 -17.83 -30.55 19.57
CA GLY A 206 -18.67 -29.98 18.51
C GLY A 206 -18.68 -28.45 18.53
N ARG A 207 -18.80 -27.83 19.72
CA ARG A 207 -18.68 -26.37 19.88
C ARG A 207 -17.34 -25.85 19.37
N LYS A 208 -16.23 -26.52 19.71
CA LYS A 208 -14.88 -26.09 19.28
C LYS A 208 -14.66 -26.09 17.76
N VAL A 209 -15.33 -26.94 17.00
CA VAL A 209 -15.15 -26.99 15.54
C VAL A 209 -16.13 -26.05 14.81
N THR A 210 -17.37 -25.92 15.30
CA THR A 210 -18.26 -24.83 14.83
C THR A 210 -17.74 -23.45 15.21
N ASP A 211 -17.03 -23.30 16.33
CA ASP A 211 -16.39 -22.04 16.71
C ASP A 211 -15.21 -21.69 15.78
N ILE A 212 -14.52 -22.70 15.23
CA ILE A 212 -13.41 -22.49 14.28
C ILE A 212 -13.96 -22.14 12.89
N THR A 213 -14.99 -22.83 12.39
CA THR A 213 -15.54 -22.53 11.05
C THR A 213 -16.45 -21.30 11.05
N THR A 214 -17.24 -21.08 12.09
CA THR A 214 -17.99 -19.83 12.29
C THR A 214 -17.04 -18.68 12.63
N GLY A 215 -15.92 -18.96 13.31
CA GLY A 215 -14.85 -17.98 13.54
C GLY A 215 -14.13 -17.58 12.26
N ILE A 216 -13.86 -18.51 11.35
CA ILE A 216 -13.29 -18.22 10.02
C ILE A 216 -14.32 -17.50 9.14
N TRP A 217 -15.60 -17.91 9.17
CA TRP A 217 -16.64 -17.24 8.39
C TRP A 217 -16.97 -15.83 8.92
N ALA A 218 -17.11 -15.63 10.23
CA ALA A 218 -17.27 -14.32 10.85
C ALA A 218 -16.00 -13.45 10.75
N PHE A 219 -14.81 -14.06 10.70
CA PHE A 219 -13.57 -13.36 10.36
C PHE A 219 -13.58 -12.90 8.89
N VAL A 220 -14.06 -13.73 7.96
CA VAL A 220 -14.20 -13.33 6.55
C VAL A 220 -15.31 -12.28 6.38
N GLU A 221 -16.46 -12.44 7.05
CA GLU A 221 -17.63 -11.55 6.96
C GLU A 221 -17.36 -10.19 7.64
N SER A 222 -16.70 -10.16 8.81
CA SER A 222 -16.24 -8.90 9.42
C SER A 222 -15.17 -8.17 8.61
N ARG A 223 -14.38 -8.89 7.80
CA ARG A 223 -13.40 -8.31 6.86
C ARG A 223 -14.03 -7.87 5.54
N VAL A 224 -15.17 -8.42 5.16
CA VAL A 224 -15.99 -7.97 4.02
C VAL A 224 -16.70 -6.65 4.36
N ASP A 225 -17.18 -6.48 5.59
CA ASP A 225 -17.64 -5.16 6.08
C ASP A 225 -16.49 -4.14 6.16
N GLU A 226 -15.28 -4.56 6.52
CA GLU A 226 -14.06 -3.71 6.46
C GLU A 226 -13.63 -3.37 5.00
N TYR A 227 -14.02 -4.19 4.02
CA TYR A 227 -13.80 -3.94 2.58
C TYR A 227 -14.63 -2.75 2.08
N SER A 228 -15.83 -2.54 2.64
CA SER A 228 -16.64 -1.33 2.40
C SER A 228 -15.98 -0.07 2.97
N SER A 229 -15.09 -0.22 3.96
CA SER A 229 -14.29 0.87 4.51
C SER A 229 -13.05 1.16 3.65
N ALA A 230 -12.45 0.16 3.00
CA ALA A 230 -11.28 0.38 2.13
C ALA A 230 -11.59 1.22 0.89
N SER A 231 -12.75 1.04 0.25
CA SER A 231 -13.17 1.91 -0.87
C SER A 231 -13.53 3.32 -0.38
N ALA A 232 -14.20 3.44 0.77
CA ALA A 232 -14.48 4.72 1.41
C ALA A 232 -13.19 5.47 1.81
N ILE A 233 -12.16 4.74 2.22
CA ILE A 233 -10.84 5.28 2.58
C ILE A 233 -10.01 5.64 1.34
N ALA A 234 -10.12 4.86 0.26
CA ALA A 234 -9.55 5.22 -1.04
C ALA A 234 -10.18 6.52 -1.55
N GLU A 235 -11.48 6.71 -1.39
CA GLU A 235 -12.18 7.96 -1.73
C GLU A 235 -11.66 9.15 -0.91
N VAL A 236 -11.37 8.97 0.38
CA VAL A 236 -10.76 10.00 1.25
C VAL A 236 -9.40 10.47 0.75
N LEU A 237 -8.63 9.59 0.10
CA LEU A 237 -7.31 9.91 -0.42
C LEU A 237 -7.32 10.61 -1.79
N HIS A 238 -8.44 10.70 -2.50
CA HIS A 238 -8.47 11.32 -3.81
C HIS A 238 -8.78 12.81 -3.71
N LEU A 239 -8.07 13.61 -4.51
CA LEU A 239 -8.44 15.00 -4.76
C LEU A 239 -9.50 15.07 -5.88
N PRO A 240 -10.41 16.06 -5.84
CA PRO A 240 -11.45 16.22 -6.86
C PRO A 240 -10.87 16.20 -8.28
N ARG A 241 -11.54 15.47 -9.18
CA ARG A 241 -11.12 15.30 -10.58
C ARG A 241 -11.71 16.41 -11.45
N GLY A 242 -11.07 17.58 -11.44
CA GLY A 242 -11.26 18.57 -12.51
C GLY A 242 -10.61 18.12 -13.83
N GLU A 243 -10.62 18.98 -14.84
CA GLU A 243 -9.83 18.76 -16.06
C GLU A 243 -8.34 18.65 -15.69
N LEU A 244 -7.73 17.53 -16.08
CA LEU A 244 -6.35 17.24 -15.75
C LEU A 244 -5.41 17.84 -16.78
N THR A 245 -4.38 18.52 -16.31
CA THR A 245 -3.25 18.91 -17.16
C THR A 245 -2.49 17.67 -17.64
N LEU A 246 -1.76 17.80 -18.74
CA LEU A 246 -0.91 16.74 -19.27
C LEU A 246 0.07 16.18 -18.21
N LEU A 247 0.67 17.05 -17.40
CA LEU A 247 1.58 16.64 -16.32
C LEU A 247 0.85 15.88 -15.22
N GLN A 248 -0.38 16.25 -14.86
CA GLN A 248 -1.17 15.50 -13.88
C GLN A 248 -1.57 14.13 -14.41
N MET A 249 -1.95 14.02 -15.69
CA MET A 249 -2.28 12.74 -16.28
C MET A 249 -1.04 11.82 -16.29
N ALA A 250 0.11 12.33 -16.75
CA ALA A 250 1.36 11.59 -16.76
C ALA A 250 1.83 11.23 -15.34
N GLY A 251 1.77 12.16 -14.39
CA GLY A 251 2.15 11.96 -12.99
C GLY A 251 1.31 10.88 -12.32
N ARG A 252 -0.01 10.91 -12.49
CA ARG A 252 -0.93 9.88 -11.98
C ARG A 252 -0.63 8.51 -12.58
N ARG A 253 -0.36 8.45 -13.90
CA ARG A 253 -0.06 7.17 -14.54
C ARG A 253 1.30 6.61 -14.13
N LEU A 254 2.33 7.44 -14.08
CA LEU A 254 3.66 7.04 -13.65
C LEU A 254 3.70 6.70 -12.16
N ALA A 255 2.85 7.29 -11.33
CA ALA A 255 2.74 6.95 -9.92
C ALA A 255 2.22 5.52 -9.68
N THR A 256 1.46 4.94 -10.61
CA THR A 256 0.97 3.56 -10.50
C THR A 256 1.92 2.51 -11.07
N SER A 257 3.01 2.92 -11.74
CA SER A 257 4.00 2.01 -12.33
C SER A 257 5.26 1.90 -11.49
N PHE A 258 5.65 0.68 -11.11
CA PHE A 258 6.93 0.43 -10.44
C PHE A 258 8.12 0.45 -11.41
N GLU A 259 7.86 0.33 -12.71
CA GLU A 259 8.88 0.37 -13.75
C GLU A 259 8.77 1.64 -14.60
N PRO A 260 9.89 2.15 -15.16
CA PRO A 260 9.85 3.24 -16.11
C PRO A 260 8.99 2.89 -17.34
N ILE A 261 8.19 3.84 -17.81
CA ILE A 261 7.30 3.67 -18.97
C ILE A 261 7.90 4.39 -20.19
N GLY A 262 8.04 3.71 -21.31
CA GLY A 262 8.47 4.33 -22.57
C GLY A 262 7.51 5.45 -23.01
N ALA A 263 8.03 6.51 -23.63
CA ALA A 263 7.22 7.69 -23.99
C ALA A 263 6.03 7.36 -24.91
N ALA A 264 6.22 6.44 -25.87
CA ALA A 264 5.14 5.99 -26.75
C ALA A 264 4.05 5.20 -26.00
N ALA A 265 4.45 4.27 -25.11
CA ALA A 265 3.50 3.53 -24.29
C ALA A 265 2.72 4.46 -23.34
N LEU A 266 3.40 5.44 -22.75
CA LEU A 266 2.75 6.45 -21.93
C LEU A 266 1.76 7.28 -22.77
N LEU A 267 2.14 7.67 -23.99
CA LEU A 267 1.24 8.41 -24.88
C LEU A 267 -0.03 7.62 -25.23
N ASP A 268 0.12 6.34 -25.56
CA ASP A 268 -1.01 5.46 -25.90
C ASP A 268 -2.03 5.36 -24.76
N GLU A 269 -1.56 5.38 -23.51
CA GLU A 269 -2.41 5.35 -22.32
C GLU A 269 -3.06 6.70 -21.99
N LEU A 270 -2.39 7.82 -22.31
CA LEU A 270 -2.92 9.17 -22.07
C LEU A 270 -3.97 9.59 -23.11
N GLY A 271 -3.92 9.01 -24.30
CA GLY A 271 -4.94 9.15 -25.33
C GLY A 271 -4.50 9.92 -26.58
N PRO A 272 -5.29 9.85 -27.67
CA PRO A 272 -4.86 10.25 -29.01
C PRO A 272 -4.79 11.77 -29.25
N SER A 273 -5.25 12.59 -28.31
CA SER A 273 -5.25 14.05 -28.41
C SER A 273 -3.90 14.69 -28.07
N ILE A 274 -2.94 13.89 -27.60
CA ILE A 274 -1.61 14.35 -27.19
C ILE A 274 -0.61 13.94 -28.26
N GLU A 275 0.33 14.82 -28.58
CA GLU A 275 1.43 14.53 -29.48
C GLU A 275 2.68 14.14 -28.69
N LEU A 276 3.45 13.16 -29.19
CA LEU A 276 4.67 12.69 -28.54
C LEU A 276 5.69 13.80 -28.22
N PRO A 277 6.01 14.74 -29.14
CA PRO A 277 6.95 15.82 -28.83
C PRO A 277 6.46 16.75 -27.72
N SER A 278 5.14 16.98 -27.66
CA SER A 278 4.51 17.80 -26.62
C SER A 278 4.59 17.12 -25.26
N LEU A 279 4.36 15.80 -25.21
CA LEU A 279 4.54 15.00 -23.99
C LEU A 279 5.99 15.03 -23.52
N GLU A 280 6.95 14.71 -24.38
CA GLU A 280 8.37 14.70 -23.98
C GLU A 280 8.86 16.08 -23.54
N SER A 281 8.43 17.14 -24.22
CA SER A 281 8.74 18.52 -23.83
C SER A 281 8.19 18.85 -22.45
N ALA A 282 6.91 18.54 -22.20
CA ALA A 282 6.27 18.77 -20.91
C ALA A 282 6.97 18.01 -19.77
N LEU A 283 7.27 16.72 -19.97
CA LEU A 283 7.98 15.91 -18.98
C LEU A 283 9.40 16.43 -18.71
N THR A 284 10.12 16.86 -19.76
CA THR A 284 11.50 17.37 -19.64
C THR A 284 11.57 18.72 -18.91
N LEU A 285 10.58 19.59 -19.11
CA LEU A 285 10.53 20.90 -18.46
C LEU A 285 10.18 20.85 -16.97
N SER A 286 9.62 19.73 -16.51
CA SER A 286 9.28 19.50 -15.11
C SER A 286 10.36 18.67 -14.43
N GLY A 287 10.82 19.10 -13.26
CA GLY A 287 11.76 18.34 -12.43
C GLY A 287 11.17 17.03 -11.90
N ALA A 288 9.84 16.86 -11.96
CA ALA A 288 9.16 15.74 -11.31
C ALA A 288 9.39 14.42 -12.05
N PHE A 289 9.72 14.48 -13.34
CA PHE A 289 9.85 13.32 -14.21
C PHE A 289 11.31 13.07 -14.57
N VAL A 290 11.75 11.83 -14.40
CA VAL A 290 13.14 11.43 -14.66
C VAL A 290 13.16 10.52 -15.88
N LYS A 291 13.95 10.91 -16.88
CA LYS A 291 14.23 10.06 -18.06
C LYS A 291 15.32 9.06 -17.71
N THR A 292 15.02 7.77 -17.87
CA THR A 292 15.93 6.63 -17.72
C THR A 292 16.16 5.97 -19.08
N PRO A 293 17.14 5.07 -19.23
CA PRO A 293 17.29 4.28 -20.45
C PRO A 293 16.05 3.45 -20.81
N GLN A 294 15.27 3.03 -19.81
CA GLN A 294 14.08 2.19 -19.97
C GLN A 294 12.80 3.00 -20.24
N GLY A 295 12.81 4.31 -19.97
CA GLY A 295 11.65 5.17 -20.13
C GLY A 295 11.58 6.27 -19.09
N TRP A 296 10.38 6.80 -18.87
CA TRP A 296 10.10 7.84 -17.89
C TRP A 296 9.62 7.24 -16.58
N GLN A 297 10.05 7.82 -15.46
CA GLN A 297 9.52 7.51 -14.14
C GLN A 297 9.23 8.81 -13.37
N LEU A 298 8.38 8.71 -12.36
CA LEU A 298 8.10 9.80 -11.44
C LEU A 298 9.11 9.79 -10.30
N GLY A 299 9.86 10.87 -10.15
CA GLY A 299 10.89 11.03 -9.14
C GLY A 299 12.10 10.11 -9.31
N ARG A 300 13.01 10.19 -8.33
CA ARG A 300 14.18 9.34 -8.18
C ARG A 300 14.06 8.51 -6.91
N THR A 301 14.53 7.27 -6.95
CA THR A 301 14.84 6.54 -5.74
C THR A 301 16.21 6.98 -5.25
N ALA A 302 16.39 7.14 -3.94
CA ALA A 302 17.71 7.39 -3.38
C ALA A 302 18.58 6.18 -3.71
N GLN A 303 19.64 6.37 -4.50
CA GLN A 303 20.64 5.32 -4.71
C GLN A 303 21.42 5.18 -3.39
N SER A 304 21.42 3.97 -2.84
CA SER A 304 22.26 3.55 -1.71
C SER A 304 23.74 3.65 -2.03
#